data_AF-A0A2M8Q6R7-F1
#
_entry.id   AF-A0A2M8Q6R7-F1
#
_cell.length_a   1.000
_cell.length_b   1.000
_cell.length_c   1.000
_cell.angle_alpha   90.00
_cell.angle_beta   90.00
_cell.angle_gamma   90.00
#
_symmetry.space_group_name_H-M   'P 1'
#
loop_
_entity.id
_entity.type
_entity.pdbx_description
1 polymer ?
#
loop_
_entity_poly.entity_id
_entity_poly.type
_entity_poly.pdbx_seq_one_letter_code
_entity_poly.pdbx_strand_id
1 'polypeptide(L)'
;RATHFQTNRSGGAGHLTVYITSQTHSSVEKAVMIAGIGRDNLRMIDVDESYAMRPEALAEQIACDRAAGCIPTFVCATVGTTSSNAIDPLRRIGEICQRERVWMHVDAAMSGAAALCPEFRWIHDGLE
;
A
#
# COMPACT_ATOMS: atom_id res chain seq x y z
N ARG A 1 -2.27 20.14 -22.16
CA ARG A 1 -1.30 19.54 -21.19
C ARG A 1 -0.21 18.85 -22.00
N ALA A 2 1.06 18.95 -21.61
CA ALA A 2 2.20 18.58 -22.44
C ALA A 2 2.23 17.10 -22.90
N THR A 3 1.72 16.15 -22.11
CA THR A 3 1.78 14.70 -22.39
C THR A 3 0.42 14.06 -22.64
N HIS A 4 -0.64 14.85 -22.81
CA HIS A 4 -2.02 14.33 -22.87
C HIS A 4 -2.37 13.34 -21.74
N PHE A 5 -1.82 13.53 -20.55
CA PHE A 5 -1.97 12.66 -19.37
C PHE A 5 -1.39 11.25 -19.50
N GLN A 6 -0.66 10.92 -20.56
CA GLN A 6 -0.06 9.60 -20.74
C GLN A 6 0.88 9.23 -19.58
N THR A 7 1.69 10.19 -19.12
CA THR A 7 2.61 10.03 -17.99
C THR A 7 1.90 9.74 -16.66
N ASN A 8 0.68 10.23 -16.47
CA ASN A 8 -0.12 9.91 -15.28
C ASN A 8 -0.60 8.45 -15.31
N ARG A 9 -0.74 7.87 -16.49
CA ARG A 9 -1.23 6.51 -16.69
C ARG A 9 -0.09 5.49 -16.66
N SER A 10 0.85 5.60 -17.60
CA SER A 10 1.93 4.63 -17.78
C SER A 10 3.19 4.94 -16.96
N GLY A 11 3.30 6.16 -16.42
CA GLY A 11 4.53 6.64 -15.80
C GLY A 11 5.64 6.97 -16.80
N GLY A 12 6.79 7.36 -16.26
CA GLY A 12 8.07 7.51 -16.97
C GLY A 12 9.26 6.87 -16.23
N ALA A 13 9.01 6.24 -15.07
CA ALA A 13 10.02 5.76 -14.12
C ALA A 13 10.29 4.24 -14.19
N GLY A 14 10.12 3.61 -15.36
CA GLY A 14 10.31 2.16 -15.52
C GLY A 14 9.19 1.31 -14.90
N HIS A 15 9.44 0.02 -14.71
CA HIS A 15 8.45 -0.97 -14.25
C HIS A 15 8.27 -1.01 -12.72
N LEU A 16 8.32 0.14 -12.03
CA LEU A 16 8.11 0.22 -10.59
C LEU A 16 6.65 -0.10 -10.25
N THR A 17 6.38 -0.91 -9.21
CA THR A 17 5.01 -1.26 -8.79
C THR A 17 4.73 -0.89 -7.34
N VAL A 18 3.48 -0.47 -7.12
CA VAL A 18 2.99 0.07 -5.85
C VAL A 18 1.72 -0.66 -5.43
N TYR A 19 1.63 -1.09 -4.17
CA TYR A 19 0.57 -1.96 -3.66
C TYR A 19 -0.31 -1.21 -2.64
N ILE A 20 -1.62 -1.19 -2.89
CA ILE A 20 -2.65 -0.54 -2.07
C ILE A 20 -3.89 -1.42 -2.01
N THR A 21 -4.86 -1.11 -1.15
CA THR A 21 -6.18 -1.77 -1.13
C THR A 21 -7.28 -0.85 -1.65
N SER A 22 -8.48 -1.42 -1.83
CA SER A 22 -9.68 -0.66 -2.21
C SER A 22 -10.10 0.33 -1.12
N GLN A 23 -9.55 0.20 0.09
CA GLN A 23 -9.82 1.05 1.24
C GLN A 23 -8.72 2.11 1.47
N THR A 24 -7.60 2.02 0.76
CA THR A 24 -6.52 3.02 0.84
C THR A 24 -7.02 4.38 0.37
N HIS A 25 -6.65 5.43 1.08
CA HIS A 25 -7.09 6.78 0.75
C HIS A 25 -6.61 7.22 -0.65
N SER A 26 -7.48 7.92 -1.39
CA SER A 26 -7.21 8.37 -2.78
C SER A 26 -5.97 9.26 -2.96
N SER A 27 -5.40 9.78 -1.87
CA SER A 27 -4.13 10.52 -1.91
C SER A 27 -3.00 9.68 -2.45
N VAL A 28 -2.96 8.36 -2.17
CA VAL A 28 -1.87 7.48 -2.61
C VAL A 28 -1.90 7.31 -4.13
N GLU A 29 -3.08 7.09 -4.73
CA GLU A 29 -3.22 7.04 -6.18
C GLU A 29 -2.76 8.34 -6.85
N LYS A 30 -3.12 9.49 -6.26
CA LYS A 30 -2.66 10.80 -6.75
C LYS A 30 -1.14 10.95 -6.63
N ALA A 31 -0.55 10.52 -5.51
CA ALA A 31 0.88 10.58 -5.28
C ALA A 31 1.66 9.75 -6.31
N VAL A 32 1.18 8.55 -6.66
CA VAL A 32 1.78 7.68 -7.67
C VAL A 32 1.80 8.33 -9.06
N MET A 33 0.73 9.05 -9.42
CA MET A 33 0.71 9.83 -10.66
C MET A 33 1.71 11.00 -10.63
N ILE A 34 1.78 11.72 -9.52
CA ILE A 34 2.69 12.86 -9.34
C ILE A 34 4.16 12.42 -9.35
N ALA A 35 4.45 11.27 -8.72
CA ALA A 35 5.79 10.68 -8.67
C ALA A 35 6.25 10.12 -10.03
N GLY A 36 5.41 10.12 -11.06
CA GLY A 36 5.76 9.61 -12.38
C GLY A 36 5.83 8.09 -12.48
N ILE A 37 5.28 7.36 -11.51
CA ILE A 37 5.13 5.89 -11.55
C ILE A 37 3.95 5.52 -12.44
N GLY A 38 2.86 6.27 -12.38
CA GLY A 38 1.68 6.06 -13.21
C GLY A 38 0.68 5.06 -12.63
N ARG A 39 -0.61 5.30 -12.90
CA ARG A 39 -1.72 4.51 -12.36
C ARG A 39 -1.70 3.03 -12.77
N ASP A 40 -1.24 2.71 -13.98
CA ASP A 40 -1.21 1.32 -14.49
C ASP A 40 -0.20 0.45 -13.70
N ASN A 41 0.64 1.07 -12.88
CA ASN A 41 1.60 0.43 -11.99
C ASN A 41 1.12 0.29 -10.53
N LEU A 42 -0.11 0.73 -10.24
CA LEU A 42 -0.79 0.40 -8.99
C LEU A 42 -1.28 -1.04 -9.03
N ARG A 43 -1.18 -1.72 -7.91
CA ARG A 43 -1.69 -3.07 -7.67
C ARG A 43 -2.70 -2.97 -6.55
N MET A 44 -3.91 -3.40 -6.86
CA MET A 44 -5.01 -3.45 -5.91
C MET A 44 -4.98 -4.81 -5.22
N ILE A 45 -4.66 -4.81 -3.93
CA ILE A 45 -4.63 -6.00 -3.10
C ILE A 45 -6.00 -6.23 -2.48
N ASP A 46 -6.43 -7.49 -2.50
CA ASP A 46 -7.69 -7.91 -1.90
C ASP A 46 -7.72 -7.67 -0.40
N VAL A 47 -8.94 -7.47 0.10
CA VAL A 47 -9.23 -7.31 1.52
C VAL A 47 -10.04 -8.48 2.07
N ASP A 48 -10.01 -8.67 3.39
CA ASP A 48 -10.82 -9.68 4.09
C ASP A 48 -12.22 -9.14 4.47
N GLU A 49 -13.00 -9.90 5.26
CA GLU A 49 -14.35 -9.47 5.67
C GLU A 49 -14.34 -8.25 6.60
N SER A 50 -13.21 -7.93 7.22
CA SER A 50 -13.00 -6.72 8.02
C SER A 50 -12.51 -5.53 7.19
N TYR A 51 -12.37 -5.71 5.88
CA TYR A 51 -11.80 -4.78 4.92
C TYR A 51 -10.30 -4.50 5.12
N ALA A 52 -9.60 -5.35 5.87
CA ALA A 52 -8.16 -5.27 6.05
C ALA A 52 -7.43 -5.95 4.88
N MET A 53 -6.25 -5.44 4.51
CA MET A 53 -5.39 -6.02 3.47
C MET A 53 -5.07 -7.49 3.80
N ARG A 54 -5.25 -8.37 2.81
CA ARG A 54 -4.86 -9.79 2.91
C ARG A 54 -3.36 -9.96 2.64
N PRO A 55 -2.52 -10.36 3.63
CA PRO A 55 -1.07 -10.49 3.43
C PRO A 55 -0.70 -11.54 2.38
N GLU A 56 -1.49 -12.59 2.24
CA GLU A 56 -1.26 -13.65 1.24
C GLU A 56 -1.42 -13.10 -0.18
N ALA A 57 -2.47 -12.31 -0.43
CA ALA A 57 -2.70 -11.68 -1.72
C ALA A 57 -1.60 -10.66 -2.06
N LEU A 58 -1.09 -9.93 -1.05
CA LEU A 58 0.08 -9.07 -1.23
C LEU A 58 1.32 -9.86 -1.67
N ALA A 59 1.64 -10.95 -0.97
CA ALA A 59 2.80 -11.77 -1.28
C ALA A 59 2.71 -12.40 -2.68
N GLU A 60 1.54 -12.92 -3.05
CA GLU A 60 1.27 -13.47 -4.39
C GLU A 60 1.45 -12.41 -5.48
N GLN A 61 0.88 -11.21 -5.28
CA GLN A 61 0.96 -10.15 -6.28
C GLN A 61 2.40 -9.62 -6.45
N ILE A 62 3.18 -9.53 -5.36
CA ILE A 62 4.61 -9.19 -5.43
C ILE A 62 5.37 -10.25 -6.25
N ALA A 63 5.14 -11.54 -5.99
CA ALA A 63 5.80 -12.62 -6.71
C ALA A 63 5.48 -12.58 -8.23
N CYS A 64 4.20 -12.35 -8.57
CA CYS A 64 3.76 -12.19 -9.96
C CYS A 64 4.45 -11.01 -10.66
N ASP A 65 4.50 -9.85 -10.02
CA ASP A 65 5.16 -8.67 -10.58
C ASP A 65 6.66 -8.90 -10.79
N ARG A 66 7.34 -9.56 -9.83
CA ARG A 66 8.76 -9.93 -9.99
C ARG A 66 8.97 -10.87 -11.18
N ALA A 67 8.12 -11.87 -11.33
CA ALA A 67 8.18 -12.80 -12.47
C ALA A 67 7.93 -12.10 -13.81
N ALA A 68 7.14 -11.03 -13.83
CA ALA A 68 6.89 -10.19 -14.98
C ALA A 68 8.00 -9.15 -15.26
N GLY A 69 9.08 -9.12 -14.46
CA GLY A 69 10.17 -8.15 -14.60
C GLY A 69 9.86 -6.76 -14.03
N CYS A 70 8.76 -6.62 -13.28
CA CYS A 70 8.47 -5.41 -12.51
C CYS A 70 9.34 -5.33 -11.25
N ILE A 71 9.39 -4.13 -10.69
CA ILE A 71 10.20 -3.79 -9.51
C ILE A 71 9.25 -3.34 -8.40
N PRO A 72 8.83 -4.26 -7.50
CA PRO A 72 8.08 -3.92 -6.30
C PRO A 72 8.82 -2.88 -5.46
N THR A 73 8.20 -1.72 -5.21
CA THR A 73 8.88 -0.61 -4.52
C THR A 73 8.16 -0.10 -3.26
N PHE A 74 6.83 -0.14 -3.22
CA PHE A 74 6.08 0.49 -2.13
C PHE A 74 4.78 -0.26 -1.80
N VAL A 75 4.51 -0.46 -0.52
CA VAL A 75 3.21 -0.92 0.01
C VAL A 75 2.63 0.15 0.93
N CYS A 76 1.34 0.48 0.78
CA CYS A 76 0.59 1.28 1.75
C CYS A 76 -0.26 0.36 2.62
N ALA A 77 0.16 0.13 3.87
CA ALA A 77 -0.73 -0.42 4.90
C ALA A 77 -1.44 0.73 5.62
N THR A 78 -2.62 0.47 6.18
CA THR A 78 -3.49 1.50 6.74
C THR A 78 -3.93 1.14 8.16
N VAL A 79 -3.82 2.10 9.09
CA VAL A 79 -4.38 2.03 10.45
C VAL A 79 -5.54 3.02 10.53
N GLY A 80 -6.75 2.51 10.31
CA GLY A 80 -7.96 3.31 10.20
C GLY A 80 -8.19 3.77 8.76
N THR A 81 -8.77 2.92 7.93
CA THR A 81 -9.22 3.33 6.58
C THR A 81 -10.40 4.31 6.69
N THR A 82 -10.54 5.23 5.74
CA THR A 82 -11.56 6.30 5.83
C THR A 82 -13.01 5.79 5.89
N SER A 83 -13.35 4.73 5.15
CA SER A 83 -14.75 4.29 4.99
C SER A 83 -15.19 3.28 6.04
N SER A 84 -14.35 2.29 6.36
CA SER A 84 -14.70 1.16 7.25
C SER A 84 -13.95 1.19 8.58
N ASN A 85 -13.00 2.13 8.76
CA ASN A 85 -12.06 2.15 9.88
C ASN A 85 -11.31 0.82 10.07
N ALA A 86 -11.06 0.09 8.99
CA ALA A 86 -10.27 -1.13 8.99
C ALA A 86 -8.82 -0.87 9.39
N ILE A 87 -8.19 -1.88 9.96
CA ILE A 87 -6.80 -1.87 10.41
C ILE A 87 -6.09 -3.04 9.74
N ASP A 88 -5.07 -2.74 8.95
CA ASP A 88 -4.29 -3.75 8.27
C ASP A 88 -3.38 -4.51 9.27
N PRO A 89 -3.11 -5.81 9.06
CA PRO A 89 -2.23 -6.61 9.92
C PRO A 89 -0.75 -6.25 9.69
N LEU A 90 -0.31 -5.14 10.30
CA LEU A 90 0.99 -4.50 10.03
C LEU A 90 2.17 -5.46 10.15
N ARG A 91 2.29 -6.23 11.24
CA ARG A 91 3.41 -7.18 11.42
C ARG A 91 3.54 -8.14 10.23
N ARG A 92 2.44 -8.76 9.78
CA ARG A 92 2.47 -9.73 8.67
C ARG A 92 2.86 -9.06 7.35
N ILE A 93 2.37 -7.85 7.10
CA ILE A 93 2.71 -7.06 5.91
C ILE A 93 4.19 -6.63 5.97
N GLY A 94 4.67 -6.21 7.14
CA GLY A 94 6.05 -5.82 7.39
C GLY A 94 7.03 -6.95 7.14
N GLU A 95 6.75 -8.15 7.63
CA GLU A 95 7.56 -9.35 7.37
C GLU A 95 7.67 -9.67 5.87
N ILE A 96 6.58 -9.52 5.11
CA ILE A 96 6.59 -9.67 3.65
C ILE A 96 7.46 -8.57 3.03
N CYS A 97 7.23 -7.30 3.39
CA CYS A 97 7.95 -6.16 2.82
C CYS A 97 9.45 -6.25 3.09
N GLN A 98 9.87 -6.66 4.29
CA GLN A 98 11.28 -6.86 4.63
C GLN A 98 11.92 -7.97 3.81
N ARG A 99 11.27 -9.14 3.73
CA ARG A 99 11.76 -10.28 2.93
C ARG A 99 11.87 -9.91 1.46
N GLU A 100 10.88 -9.20 0.95
CA GLU A 100 10.80 -8.80 -0.45
C GLU A 100 11.54 -7.48 -0.74
N ARG A 101 12.18 -6.84 0.25
CA ARG A 101 12.87 -5.54 0.10
C ARG A 101 11.99 -4.45 -0.54
N VAL A 102 10.75 -4.36 -0.10
CA VAL A 102 9.76 -3.35 -0.52
C VAL A 102 9.58 -2.35 0.62
N TRP A 103 9.50 -1.05 0.30
CA TRP A 103 9.23 -0.05 1.32
C TRP A 103 7.79 -0.19 1.82
N MET A 104 7.60 -0.25 3.13
CA MET A 104 6.28 -0.21 3.75
C MET A 104 6.02 1.18 4.33
N HIS A 105 4.94 1.81 3.88
CA HIS A 105 4.38 3.00 4.51
C HIS A 105 3.13 2.60 5.28
N VAL A 106 2.98 3.14 6.50
CA VAL A 106 1.76 3.01 7.27
C VAL A 106 1.03 4.34 7.30
N ASP A 107 -0.11 4.39 6.62
CA ASP A 107 -1.06 5.50 6.73
C ASP A 107 -1.91 5.31 7.98
N ALA A 108 -1.51 6.00 9.05
CA ALA A 108 -2.22 6.00 10.32
C ALA A 108 -2.96 7.34 10.55
N ALA A 109 -3.29 8.09 9.49
CA ALA A 109 -3.85 9.43 9.61
C ALA A 109 -5.20 9.47 10.36
N MET A 110 -6.01 8.41 10.25
CA MET A 110 -7.32 8.33 10.90
C MET A 110 -7.23 7.84 12.34
N SER A 111 -6.63 6.66 12.58
CA SER A 111 -6.66 5.99 13.89
C SER A 111 -5.33 5.95 14.63
N GLY A 112 -4.22 6.37 14.03
CA GLY A 112 -2.88 6.27 14.66
C GLY A 112 -2.77 7.02 15.98
N ALA A 113 -3.48 8.14 16.14
CA ALA A 113 -3.51 8.90 17.39
C ALA A 113 -4.14 8.12 18.57
N ALA A 114 -4.95 7.09 18.30
CA ALA A 114 -5.54 6.27 19.36
C ALA A 114 -4.46 5.56 20.19
N ALA A 115 -3.30 5.23 19.61
CA ALA A 115 -2.19 4.59 20.31
C ALA A 115 -1.54 5.46 21.42
N LEU A 116 -1.93 6.74 21.53
CA LEU A 116 -1.61 7.55 22.71
C LEU A 116 -2.16 6.91 23.99
N CYS A 117 -3.37 6.34 23.90
CA CYS A 117 -3.99 5.59 24.99
C CYS A 117 -3.37 4.18 25.07
N PRO A 118 -2.88 3.76 26.24
CA PRO A 118 -2.24 2.44 26.42
C PRO A 118 -3.06 1.26 25.88
N GLU A 119 -4.38 1.30 26.05
CA GLU A 119 -5.32 0.25 25.64
C GLU A 119 -5.47 0.10 24.11
N PHE A 120 -5.02 1.07 23.31
CA PHE A 120 -5.09 1.02 21.85
C PHE A 120 -3.72 0.89 21.17
N ARG A 121 -2.63 0.78 21.92
CA ARG A 121 -1.26 0.65 21.33
C ARG A 121 -1.08 -0.56 20.42
N TRP A 122 -1.92 -1.59 20.58
CA TRP A 122 -1.90 -2.79 19.75
C TRP A 122 -2.12 -2.49 18.26
N ILE A 123 -2.72 -1.35 17.88
CA ILE A 123 -2.91 -0.96 16.47
C ILE A 123 -1.59 -0.66 15.74
N HIS A 124 -0.50 -0.50 16.49
CA HIS A 124 0.86 -0.26 15.98
C HIS A 124 1.75 -1.51 16.05
N ASP A 125 1.20 -2.69 16.35
CA ASP A 125 1.96 -3.94 16.41
C ASP A 125 2.61 -4.27 15.06
N GLY A 126 3.95 -4.21 14.97
CA GLY A 126 4.71 -4.42 13.74
C GLY A 126 5.21 -3.16 13.04
N LEU A 127 5.22 -2.00 13.72
CA LEU A 127 5.88 -0.77 13.23
C LEU A 127 7.39 -0.72 13.52
N GLU A 128 7.89 -1.57 14.42
CA GLU A 128 9.29 -1.65 14.85
C GLU A 128 10.29 -2.23 13.83
#